data_AF-A0A5N6Z3E9-F1
#
_entry.id   AF-A0A5N6Z3E9-F1
#
_cell.length_a   1.000
_cell.length_b   1.000
_cell.length_c   1.000
_cell.angle_alpha   90.00
_cell.angle_beta   90.00
_cell.angle_gamma   90.00
#
_symmetry.space_group_name_H-M   'P 1'
#
loop_
_entity.id
_entity.type
_entity.pdbx_description
1 polymer ?
#
loop_
_entity_poly.entity_id
_entity_poly.type
_entity_poly.pdbx_seq_one_letter_code
_entity_poly.pdbx_strand_id
1 'polypeptide(L)'
;MNESTDSITHGMSVNVYGRGDGTLGDTPSHMGIAIYQLGSSTCEMYHIRNPNDVDFVYDPRSQPMEDPVLRGRCELATFSSAQKDCTVHLLSAFGEDKSNIPEYGVGNCQDWVASAITMLERAGIVGQGEGGFWRSMINRSADAIRDNCVASGRTWMNGPESTFEGEPDARFSDKTDTKPVGKLMQNSIFQERMRSLLGDRHNPSALQPESDSSERPFYVSSPFFSRTGGLR
;
A
#
# COMPACT_ATOMS: atom_id res chain seq x y z
N MET A 1 -5.36 -42.56 -23.64
CA MET A 1 -5.79 -41.18 -23.37
C MET A 1 -4.96 -40.71 -22.20
N ASN A 2 -4.00 -39.81 -22.41
CA ASN A 2 -3.20 -39.24 -21.31
C ASN A 2 -4.04 -38.14 -20.66
N GLU A 3 -4.47 -38.34 -19.42
CA GLU A 3 -4.86 -37.24 -18.55
C GLU A 3 -3.61 -36.38 -18.34
N SER A 4 -3.58 -35.19 -18.93
CA SER A 4 -2.61 -34.18 -18.52
C SER A 4 -2.97 -33.80 -17.09
N THR A 5 -2.23 -34.32 -16.12
CA THR A 5 -2.23 -33.79 -14.77
C THR A 5 -1.76 -32.35 -14.87
N ASP A 6 -2.72 -31.42 -14.83
CA ASP A 6 -2.46 -30.00 -14.88
C ASP A 6 -1.71 -29.65 -13.58
N SER A 7 -0.39 -29.64 -13.66
CA SER A 7 0.47 -29.49 -12.49
C SER A 7 0.20 -28.15 -11.81
N ILE A 8 0.03 -28.17 -10.49
CA ILE A 8 -0.06 -26.96 -9.69
C ILE A 8 1.29 -26.24 -9.77
N THR A 9 1.30 -25.08 -10.41
CA THR A 9 2.51 -24.33 -10.71
C THR A 9 2.45 -22.88 -10.23
N HIS A 10 1.27 -22.40 -9.85
CA HIS A 10 1.04 -21.02 -9.46
C HIS A 10 0.38 -20.91 -8.08
N GLY A 11 0.69 -19.82 -7.39
CA GLY A 11 0.08 -19.43 -6.13
C GLY A 11 -0.59 -18.05 -6.25
N MET A 12 -1.50 -17.78 -5.32
CA MET A 12 -2.13 -16.49 -5.13
C MET A 12 -2.22 -16.15 -3.66
N SER A 13 -1.90 -14.90 -3.32
CA SER A 13 -1.91 -14.38 -1.96
C SER A 13 -2.49 -12.97 -1.90
N VAL A 14 -2.93 -12.54 -0.73
CA VAL A 14 -3.08 -11.10 -0.43
C VAL A 14 -1.81 -10.62 0.26
N ASN A 15 -1.17 -9.62 -0.32
CA ASN A 15 0.00 -8.98 0.23
C ASN A 15 -0.41 -7.74 1.01
N VAL A 16 0.14 -7.58 2.21
CA VAL A 16 -0.15 -6.47 3.13
C VAL A 16 1.09 -5.62 3.34
N TYR A 17 0.96 -4.32 3.12
CA TYR A 17 2.04 -3.34 3.13
C TYR A 17 1.79 -2.24 4.16
N GLY A 18 2.83 -1.83 4.87
CA GLY A 18 2.71 -0.86 5.95
C GLY A 18 2.02 -1.43 7.19
N ARG A 19 2.17 -0.73 8.33
CA ARG A 19 1.71 -1.24 9.63
C ARG A 19 0.18 -1.15 9.77
N GLY A 20 -0.43 -0.05 9.35
CA GLY A 20 -1.89 0.09 9.38
C GLY A 20 -2.48 0.28 10.78
N ASP A 21 -1.69 0.71 11.76
CA ASP A 21 -2.14 0.87 13.14
C ASP A 21 -2.64 2.30 13.41
N GLY A 22 -3.96 2.47 13.34
CA GLY A 22 -4.62 3.74 13.61
C GLY A 22 -4.42 4.26 15.04
N THR A 23 -4.07 3.41 16.02
CA THR A 23 -3.76 3.86 17.39
C THR A 23 -2.44 4.63 17.46
N LEU A 24 -1.58 4.43 16.46
CA LEU A 24 -0.29 5.11 16.29
C LEU A 24 -0.37 6.22 15.23
N GLY A 25 -1.58 6.55 14.75
CA GLY A 25 -1.81 7.56 13.72
C GLY A 25 -1.53 7.10 12.30
N ASP A 26 -1.36 5.80 12.06
CA ASP A 26 -1.18 5.28 10.70
C ASP A 26 -2.48 5.33 9.90
N THR A 27 -2.33 5.51 8.59
CA THR A 27 -3.40 5.17 7.63
C THR A 27 -3.54 3.64 7.51
N PRO A 28 -4.69 3.11 7.06
CA PRO A 28 -4.87 1.68 6.85
C PRO A 28 -3.75 1.07 5.98
N SER A 29 -3.35 -0.17 6.30
CA SER A 29 -2.32 -0.88 5.52
C SER A 29 -2.75 -1.04 4.07
N HIS A 30 -1.83 -0.87 3.13
CA HIS A 30 -2.13 -1.11 1.72
C HIS A 30 -2.22 -2.62 1.44
N MET A 31 -3.18 -3.02 0.60
CA MET A 31 -3.38 -4.42 0.22
C MET A 31 -3.42 -4.59 -1.30
N GLY A 32 -3.01 -5.77 -1.75
CA GLY A 32 -3.16 -6.18 -3.14
C GLY A 32 -3.14 -7.70 -3.29
N ILE A 33 -3.70 -8.19 -4.39
CA ILE A 33 -3.70 -9.61 -4.73
C ILE A 33 -2.47 -9.90 -5.59
N ALA A 34 -1.61 -10.80 -5.15
CA ALA A 34 -0.45 -11.25 -5.90
C ALA A 34 -0.73 -12.61 -6.55
N ILE A 35 -0.37 -12.76 -7.83
CA ILE A 35 -0.32 -14.05 -8.53
C ILE A 35 1.12 -14.30 -8.93
N TYR A 36 1.62 -15.51 -8.68
CA TYR A 36 3.02 -15.84 -8.92
C TYR A 36 3.20 -17.31 -9.28
N GLN A 37 4.28 -17.61 -10.00
CA GLN A 37 4.72 -18.98 -10.18
C GLN A 37 5.43 -19.45 -8.91
N LEU A 38 5.18 -20.68 -8.47
CA LEU A 38 5.80 -21.24 -7.27
C LEU A 38 7.34 -21.25 -7.42
N GLY A 39 8.03 -20.67 -6.44
CA GLY A 39 9.49 -20.49 -6.46
C GLY A 39 9.99 -19.26 -7.22
N SER A 40 9.11 -18.46 -7.82
CA SER A 40 9.47 -17.19 -8.46
C SER A 40 9.87 -16.11 -7.45
N SER A 41 10.84 -15.28 -7.81
CA SER A 41 11.22 -14.07 -7.06
C SER A 41 10.34 -12.86 -7.38
N THR A 42 9.42 -12.97 -8.34
CA THR A 42 8.51 -11.90 -8.76
C THR A 42 7.05 -12.39 -8.81
N CYS A 43 6.13 -11.45 -8.68
CA CYS A 43 4.69 -11.65 -8.80
C CYS A 43 4.03 -10.57 -9.65
N GLU A 44 2.87 -10.88 -10.20
CA GLU A 44 1.95 -9.92 -10.77
C GLU A 44 1.00 -9.45 -9.65
N MET A 45 1.04 -8.16 -9.36
CA MET A 45 0.27 -7.50 -8.32
C MET A 45 -0.95 -6.83 -8.92
N TYR A 46 -2.11 -7.10 -8.35
CA TYR A 46 -3.41 -6.54 -8.71
C TYR A 46 -3.92 -5.71 -7.53
N HIS A 47 -3.92 -4.38 -7.68
CA HIS A 47 -4.37 -3.47 -6.63
C HIS A 47 -4.88 -2.14 -7.19
N ILE A 48 -5.47 -1.34 -6.31
CA ILE A 48 -5.75 0.08 -6.56
C ILE A 48 -4.80 0.95 -5.73
N ARG A 49 -4.42 2.12 -6.24
CA ARG A 49 -3.63 3.12 -5.51
C ARG A 49 -4.35 4.45 -5.49
N ASN A 50 -4.04 5.30 -4.51
CA ASN A 50 -4.46 6.69 -4.50
C ASN A 50 -3.23 7.61 -4.64
N PRO A 51 -2.76 7.90 -5.86
CA PRO A 51 -1.51 8.63 -6.07
C PRO A 51 -1.63 10.14 -5.82
N ASN A 52 -2.85 10.69 -5.76
CA ASN A 52 -3.12 12.12 -5.70
C ASN A 52 -3.99 12.54 -4.49
N ASP A 53 -4.26 11.61 -3.57
CA ASP A 53 -5.16 11.78 -2.41
C ASP A 53 -6.59 12.19 -2.75
N VAL A 54 -7.03 11.95 -3.99
CA VAL A 54 -8.37 12.34 -4.48
C VAL A 54 -9.07 11.17 -5.15
N ASP A 55 -8.35 10.36 -5.93
CA ASP A 55 -8.94 9.29 -6.72
C ASP A 55 -8.13 7.99 -6.61
N PHE A 56 -8.84 6.86 -6.52
CA PHE A 56 -8.21 5.56 -6.67
C PHE A 56 -8.07 5.18 -8.15
N VAL A 57 -6.94 4.57 -8.49
CA VAL A 57 -6.63 4.04 -9.83
C VAL A 57 -6.23 2.58 -9.72
N TYR A 58 -6.79 1.74 -10.59
CA TYR A 58 -6.34 0.37 -10.76
C TYR A 58 -4.97 0.35 -11.44
N ASP A 59 -4.02 -0.36 -10.83
CA ASP A 59 -2.61 -0.37 -11.24
C ASP A 59 -2.04 -1.80 -11.14
N PRO A 60 -2.31 -2.67 -12.13
CA PRO A 60 -1.68 -3.97 -12.20
C PRO A 60 -0.20 -3.82 -12.56
N ARG A 61 0.69 -4.51 -11.86
CA ARG A 61 2.14 -4.43 -12.12
C ARG A 61 2.91 -5.66 -11.69
N SER A 62 3.98 -5.96 -12.41
CA SER A 62 4.98 -6.91 -11.95
C SER A 62 5.87 -6.28 -10.87
N GLN A 63 6.14 -7.01 -9.79
CA GLN A 63 7.00 -6.54 -8.70
C GLN A 63 7.71 -7.71 -7.98
N PRO A 64 8.74 -7.43 -7.18
CA PRO A 64 9.39 -8.45 -6.35
C PRO A 64 8.41 -9.13 -5.39
N MET A 65 8.59 -10.43 -5.18
CA MET A 65 7.82 -11.20 -4.21
C MET A 65 8.17 -10.81 -2.77
N GLU A 66 9.44 -10.45 -2.54
CA GLU A 66 9.95 -9.88 -1.30
C GLU A 66 10.21 -8.39 -1.52
N ASP A 67 9.40 -7.55 -0.89
CA ASP A 67 9.51 -6.08 -0.94
C ASP A 67 9.84 -5.57 0.48
N PRO A 68 10.79 -4.64 0.65
CA PRO A 68 11.19 -4.13 1.98
C PRO A 68 10.05 -3.56 2.83
N VAL A 69 8.96 -3.09 2.20
CA VAL A 69 7.78 -2.54 2.90
C VAL A 69 6.62 -3.53 3.01
N LEU A 70 6.78 -4.76 2.51
CA LEU A 70 5.86 -5.87 2.72
C LEU A 70 5.90 -6.30 4.19
N ARG A 71 4.77 -6.25 4.89
CA ARG A 71 4.65 -6.82 6.24
C ARG A 71 4.48 -8.32 6.20
N GLY A 72 3.76 -8.80 5.19
CA GLY A 72 3.61 -10.22 4.92
C GLY A 72 2.47 -10.46 3.95
N ARG A 73 2.17 -11.73 3.74
CA ARG A 73 1.11 -12.17 2.83
C ARG A 73 0.35 -13.36 3.40
N CYS A 74 -0.94 -13.40 3.14
CA CYS A 74 -1.81 -14.52 3.47
C CYS A 74 -2.12 -15.29 2.18
N GLU A 75 -1.74 -16.56 2.12
CA GLU A 75 -1.97 -17.42 0.95
C GLU A 75 -3.46 -17.74 0.78
N LEU A 76 -3.95 -17.65 -0.46
CA LEU A 76 -5.37 -17.88 -0.80
C LEU A 76 -5.61 -19.20 -1.52
N ALA A 77 -4.81 -19.48 -2.55
CA ALA A 77 -5.02 -20.62 -3.42
C ALA A 77 -3.74 -20.97 -4.20
N THR A 78 -3.70 -22.21 -4.68
CA THR A 78 -2.72 -22.68 -5.66
C THR A 78 -3.43 -23.31 -6.83
N PHE A 79 -2.95 -23.08 -8.05
CA PHE A 79 -3.65 -23.48 -9.26
C PHE A 79 -2.73 -23.81 -10.43
N SER A 80 -3.29 -24.45 -11.47
CA SER A 80 -2.59 -24.76 -12.71
C SER A 80 -2.38 -23.51 -13.57
N SER A 81 -1.55 -23.62 -14.61
CA SER A 81 -1.34 -22.53 -15.57
C SER A 81 -2.64 -22.11 -16.28
N ALA A 82 -3.53 -23.06 -16.61
CA ALA A 82 -4.81 -22.74 -17.25
C ALA A 82 -5.73 -21.93 -16.32
N GLN A 83 -5.80 -22.32 -15.05
CA GLN A 83 -6.55 -21.58 -14.02
C GLN A 83 -5.93 -20.20 -13.74
N LYS A 84 -4.60 -20.08 -13.82
CA LYS A 84 -3.90 -18.79 -13.70
C LYS A 84 -4.40 -17.79 -14.76
N ASP A 85 -4.49 -18.19 -16.02
CA ASP A 85 -4.92 -17.27 -17.08
C ASP A 85 -6.37 -16.84 -16.92
N CYS A 86 -7.24 -17.76 -16.49
CA CYS A 86 -8.63 -17.44 -16.12
C CYS A 86 -8.69 -16.43 -14.97
N THR A 87 -7.90 -16.66 -13.91
CA THR A 87 -7.85 -15.80 -12.72
C THR A 87 -7.36 -14.39 -13.07
N VAL A 88 -6.30 -14.29 -13.87
CA VAL A 88 -5.77 -13.01 -14.36
C VAL A 88 -6.83 -12.26 -15.16
N HIS A 89 -7.53 -12.95 -16.06
CA HIS A 89 -8.59 -12.32 -16.85
C HIS A 89 -9.71 -11.74 -15.97
N LEU A 90 -10.15 -12.50 -14.96
CA LEU A 90 -11.18 -12.05 -14.02
C LEU A 90 -10.73 -10.84 -13.20
N LEU A 91 -9.51 -10.86 -12.66
CA LEU A 91 -8.98 -9.74 -11.88
C LEU A 91 -8.79 -8.48 -12.73
N SER A 92 -8.27 -8.62 -13.96
CA SER A 92 -8.12 -7.50 -14.89
C SER A 92 -9.47 -6.89 -15.25
N ALA A 93 -10.46 -7.71 -15.63
CA ALA A 93 -11.80 -7.20 -15.94
C ALA A 93 -12.45 -6.51 -14.73
N PHE A 94 -12.29 -7.06 -13.53
CA PHE A 94 -12.81 -6.46 -12.30
C PHE A 94 -12.15 -5.12 -11.97
N GLY A 95 -10.82 -5.02 -12.10
CA GLY A 95 -10.08 -3.79 -11.81
C GLY A 95 -10.24 -2.69 -12.86
N GLU A 96 -10.41 -3.05 -14.13
CA GLU A 96 -10.64 -2.10 -15.22
C GLU A 96 -12.05 -1.47 -15.18
N ASP A 97 -13.01 -2.17 -14.58
CA ASP A 97 -14.35 -1.63 -14.34
C ASP A 97 -14.34 -0.62 -13.19
N LYS A 98 -14.46 0.66 -13.55
CA LYS A 98 -14.47 1.79 -12.62
C LYS A 98 -15.57 1.71 -11.56
N SER A 99 -16.67 0.99 -11.80
CA SER A 99 -17.72 0.83 -10.80
C SER A 99 -17.30 -0.03 -9.60
N ASN A 100 -16.23 -0.82 -9.75
CA ASN A 100 -15.63 -1.61 -8.67
C ASN A 100 -14.56 -0.83 -7.89
N ILE A 101 -14.14 0.34 -8.39
CA ILE A 101 -13.15 1.18 -7.71
C ILE A 101 -13.90 2.06 -6.68
N PRO A 102 -13.56 1.98 -5.38
CA PRO A 102 -14.24 2.74 -4.35
C PRO A 102 -14.00 4.25 -4.52
N GLU A 103 -15.01 5.04 -4.18
CA GLU A 103 -14.88 6.48 -4.07
C GLU A 103 -14.00 6.85 -2.88
N TYR A 104 -13.17 7.88 -3.05
CA TYR A 104 -12.31 8.36 -1.99
C TYR A 104 -13.13 8.89 -0.80
N GLY A 105 -12.73 8.50 0.41
CA GLY A 105 -13.46 8.80 1.65
C GLY A 105 -14.65 7.87 1.92
N VAL A 106 -15.07 7.04 0.96
CA VAL A 106 -16.11 6.01 1.15
C VAL A 106 -15.47 4.64 1.39
N GLY A 107 -14.47 4.28 0.59
CA GLY A 107 -13.72 3.03 0.72
C GLY A 107 -12.25 3.19 0.40
N ASN A 108 -11.49 2.10 0.45
CA ASN A 108 -10.06 2.07 0.21
C ASN A 108 -9.59 0.79 -0.50
N CYS A 109 -8.27 0.60 -0.63
CA CYS A 109 -7.69 -0.59 -1.28
C CYS A 109 -8.13 -1.93 -0.65
N GLN A 110 -8.43 -1.96 0.64
CA GLN A 110 -8.85 -3.15 1.35
C GLN A 110 -10.29 -3.53 0.97
N ASP A 111 -11.17 -2.54 0.79
CA ASP A 111 -12.53 -2.76 0.27
C ASP A 111 -12.50 -3.35 -1.13
N TRP A 112 -11.62 -2.84 -1.99
CA TRP A 112 -11.44 -3.36 -3.35
C TRP A 112 -10.93 -4.80 -3.33
N VAL A 113 -9.92 -5.12 -2.51
CA VAL A 113 -9.40 -6.48 -2.36
C VAL A 113 -10.48 -7.44 -1.86
N ALA A 114 -11.24 -7.06 -0.81
CA ALA A 114 -12.31 -7.90 -0.28
C ALA A 114 -13.42 -8.17 -1.33
N SER A 115 -13.72 -7.17 -2.17
CA SER A 115 -14.71 -7.30 -3.26
C SER A 115 -14.19 -8.17 -4.40
N ALA A 116 -12.92 -7.99 -4.81
CA ALA A 116 -12.27 -8.83 -5.81
C ALA A 116 -12.20 -10.30 -5.36
N ILE A 117 -11.89 -10.56 -4.09
CA ILE A 117 -11.88 -11.92 -3.54
C ILE A 117 -13.29 -12.51 -3.48
N THR A 118 -14.30 -11.71 -3.13
CA THR A 118 -15.71 -12.15 -3.20
C THR A 118 -16.10 -12.54 -4.63
N MET A 119 -15.60 -11.82 -5.64
CA MET A 119 -15.81 -12.17 -7.04
C MET A 119 -15.09 -13.49 -7.40
N LEU A 120 -13.83 -13.66 -7.00
CA LEU A 120 -13.07 -14.89 -7.23
C LEU A 120 -13.69 -16.12 -6.53
N GLU A 121 -14.27 -15.91 -5.35
CA GLU A 121 -15.01 -16.95 -4.60
C GLU A 121 -16.23 -17.41 -5.40
N ARG A 122 -17.02 -16.47 -5.94
CA ARG A 122 -18.17 -16.78 -6.79
C ARG A 122 -17.79 -17.48 -8.09
N ALA A 123 -16.59 -17.21 -8.60
CA ALA A 123 -16.02 -17.87 -9.77
C ALA A 123 -15.41 -19.26 -9.45
N GLY A 124 -15.39 -19.67 -8.18
CA GLY A 124 -14.82 -20.95 -7.75
C GLY A 124 -13.29 -21.02 -7.80
N ILE A 125 -12.61 -19.87 -7.86
CA ILE A 125 -11.14 -19.80 -7.89
C ILE A 125 -10.55 -19.92 -6.48
N VAL A 126 -11.22 -19.35 -5.48
CA VAL A 126 -10.82 -19.44 -4.07
C VAL A 126 -11.85 -20.22 -3.24
N GLY A 127 -11.45 -20.62 -2.04
CA GLY A 127 -12.31 -21.34 -1.11
C GLY A 127 -13.55 -20.55 -0.69
N GLN A 128 -14.60 -21.28 -0.28
CA GLN A 128 -15.80 -20.68 0.28
C GLN A 128 -15.48 -19.95 1.60
N GLY A 129 -16.04 -18.77 1.79
CA GLY A 129 -15.87 -17.93 2.97
C GLY A 129 -14.72 -16.92 2.87
N GLU A 130 -13.89 -16.95 1.83
CA GLU A 130 -12.79 -16.00 1.65
C GLU A 130 -13.28 -14.55 1.58
N GLY A 131 -14.33 -14.25 0.80
CA GLY A 131 -14.86 -12.89 0.69
C GLY A 131 -15.39 -12.35 2.03
N GLY A 132 -15.99 -13.22 2.85
CA GLY A 132 -16.44 -12.88 4.20
C GLY A 132 -15.26 -12.60 5.14
N PHE A 133 -14.23 -13.43 5.09
CA PHE A 133 -13.00 -13.25 5.86
C PHE A 133 -12.33 -11.91 5.54
N TRP A 134 -12.04 -11.63 4.27
CA TRP A 134 -11.35 -10.40 3.87
C TRP A 134 -12.16 -9.14 4.12
N ARG A 135 -13.50 -9.20 4.03
CA ARG A 135 -14.36 -8.08 4.44
C ARG A 135 -14.20 -7.73 5.92
N SER A 136 -13.99 -8.71 6.78
CA SER A 136 -13.77 -8.48 8.22
C SER A 136 -12.37 -7.94 8.55
N MET A 137 -11.46 -7.97 7.59
CA MET A 137 -10.08 -7.46 7.71
C MET A 137 -9.96 -5.97 7.34
N ILE A 138 -11.03 -5.35 6.84
CA ILE A 138 -11.03 -3.92 6.49
C ILE A 138 -10.78 -3.07 7.75
N ASN A 139 -9.92 -2.06 7.59
CA ASN A 139 -9.38 -1.15 8.60
C ASN A 139 -8.62 -1.84 9.76
N ARG A 140 -8.19 -3.10 9.57
CA ARG A 140 -7.31 -3.78 10.52
C ARG A 140 -5.85 -3.45 10.24
N SER A 141 -5.03 -3.48 11.29
CA SER A 141 -3.57 -3.40 11.16
C SER A 141 -3.00 -4.68 10.55
N ALA A 142 -1.80 -4.60 9.99
CA ALA A 142 -1.10 -5.75 9.43
C ALA A 142 -0.92 -6.88 10.46
N ASP A 143 -0.63 -6.54 11.72
CA ASP A 143 -0.53 -7.52 12.81
C ASP A 143 -1.87 -8.19 13.10
N ALA A 144 -2.97 -7.42 13.15
CA ALA A 144 -4.29 -8.00 13.35
C ALA A 144 -4.70 -8.90 12.17
N ILE A 145 -4.35 -8.53 10.93
CA ILE A 145 -4.60 -9.35 9.74
C ILE A 145 -3.80 -10.65 9.80
N ARG A 146 -2.51 -10.59 10.14
CA ARG A 146 -1.67 -11.78 10.37
C ARG A 146 -2.32 -12.69 11.38
N ASP A 147 -2.67 -12.17 12.55
CA ASP A 147 -3.18 -12.98 13.66
C ASP A 147 -4.50 -13.66 13.29
N ASN A 148 -5.38 -12.96 12.55
CA ASN A 148 -6.62 -13.55 12.05
C ASN A 148 -6.39 -14.56 10.91
N CYS A 149 -5.42 -14.33 10.02
CA CYS A 149 -5.02 -15.30 8.99
C CYS A 149 -4.58 -16.60 9.68
N VAL A 150 -3.66 -16.54 10.65
CA VAL A 150 -3.18 -17.71 11.39
C VAL A 150 -4.28 -18.37 12.22
N ALA A 151 -5.07 -17.60 12.97
CA ALA A 151 -6.15 -18.14 13.82
C ALA A 151 -7.25 -18.85 13.03
N SER A 152 -7.44 -18.48 11.76
CA SER A 152 -8.40 -19.12 10.86
C SER A 152 -7.81 -20.28 10.06
N GLY A 153 -6.58 -20.71 10.36
CA GLY A 153 -5.91 -21.83 9.70
C GLY A 153 -5.32 -21.51 8.32
N ARG A 154 -5.26 -20.22 7.94
CA ARG A 154 -4.62 -19.78 6.69
C ARG A 154 -3.12 -19.66 6.87
N THR A 155 -2.40 -19.79 5.76
CA THR A 155 -0.93 -19.69 5.76
C THR A 155 -0.53 -18.23 5.65
N TRP A 156 0.14 -17.73 6.69
CA TRP A 156 0.79 -16.43 6.66
C TRP A 156 2.28 -16.58 6.41
N MET A 157 2.81 -15.80 5.47
CA MET A 157 4.23 -15.68 5.20
C MET A 157 4.69 -14.28 5.59
N ASN A 158 5.64 -14.18 6.52
CA ASN A 158 6.20 -12.90 6.93
C ASN A 158 6.92 -12.22 5.75
N GLY A 159 6.79 -10.90 5.69
CA GLY A 159 7.64 -10.09 4.81
C GLY A 159 9.09 -10.06 5.30
N PRO A 160 10.02 -9.54 4.49
CA PRO A 160 11.39 -9.38 4.93
C PRO A 160 11.44 -8.47 6.17
N GLU A 161 12.08 -8.96 7.24
CA GLU A 161 12.34 -8.14 8.42
C GLU A 161 13.35 -7.06 8.06
N SER A 162 12.85 -5.88 7.72
CA SER A 162 13.69 -4.69 7.57
C SER A 162 14.01 -4.15 8.97
N THR A 163 14.95 -4.76 9.69
CA THR A 163 15.55 -4.12 10.86
C THR A 163 16.43 -2.98 10.36
N PHE A 164 16.09 -1.74 10.72
CA PHE A 164 17.00 -0.62 10.49
C PHE A 164 18.24 -0.84 11.35
N GLU A 165 19.34 -1.24 10.72
CA GLU A 165 20.66 -1.27 11.36
C GLU A 165 21.29 0.11 11.25
N GLY A 166 21.11 0.92 12.30
CA GLY A 166 21.73 2.23 12.42
C GLY A 166 21.22 2.99 13.64
N GLU A 167 22.05 3.88 14.18
CA GLU A 167 21.56 4.88 15.13
C GLU A 167 20.59 5.81 14.39
N PRO A 168 19.34 5.97 14.85
CA PRO A 168 18.41 6.95 14.29
C PRO A 168 19.06 8.34 14.34
N ASP A 169 19.50 8.85 13.18
CA ASP A 169 20.19 10.14 13.12
C ASP A 169 19.18 11.28 13.22
N ALA A 170 18.78 11.61 14.45
CA ALA A 170 17.92 12.76 14.74
C ALA A 170 18.61 14.12 14.53
N ARG A 171 19.88 14.13 14.10
CA ARG A 171 20.72 15.34 13.97
C ARG A 171 20.56 16.06 12.63
N PHE A 172 19.41 15.89 11.95
CA PHE A 172 19.12 16.61 10.70
C PHE A 172 19.24 18.14 10.89
N SER A 173 18.99 18.64 12.10
CA SER A 173 19.14 20.04 12.50
C SER A 173 20.55 20.45 12.95
N ASP A 174 21.46 19.52 13.25
CA ASP A 174 22.76 19.85 13.87
C ASP A 174 23.83 20.26 12.84
N LYS A 175 23.55 20.09 11.55
CA LYS A 175 24.41 20.61 10.49
C LYS A 175 24.11 22.09 10.29
N THR A 176 24.90 22.94 10.93
CA THR A 176 25.00 24.39 10.72
C THR A 176 25.40 24.77 9.28
N ASP A 177 25.64 23.81 8.39
CA ASP A 177 25.77 24.05 6.95
C ASP A 177 24.40 24.11 6.27
N THR A 178 23.61 25.13 6.62
CA THR A 178 22.51 25.57 5.77
C THR A 178 23.09 26.10 4.47
N LYS A 179 23.37 25.21 3.50
CA LYS A 179 23.48 25.64 2.11
C LYS A 179 22.16 26.32 1.77
N PRO A 180 22.17 27.63 1.42
CA PRO A 180 20.92 28.30 1.11
C PRO A 180 20.28 27.54 -0.05
N VAL A 181 19.03 27.12 0.14
CA VAL A 181 18.23 26.47 -0.89
C VAL A 181 17.91 27.54 -1.94
N GLY A 182 18.90 27.85 -2.78
CA GLY A 182 18.96 29.10 -3.54
C GLY A 182 17.78 29.30 -4.49
N LYS A 183 17.10 28.22 -4.88
CA LYS A 183 15.93 28.29 -5.77
C LYS A 183 14.63 28.69 -5.06
N LEU A 184 14.47 28.41 -3.76
CA LEU A 184 13.26 28.79 -3.02
C LEU A 184 13.36 30.22 -2.47
N MET A 185 14.54 30.61 -1.97
CA MET A 185 14.74 31.95 -1.41
C MET A 185 14.60 33.07 -2.46
N GLN A 186 14.83 32.77 -3.74
CA GLN A 186 14.70 33.74 -4.84
C GLN A 186 13.31 33.73 -5.50
N ASN A 187 12.41 32.83 -5.09
CA ASN A 187 11.07 32.74 -5.63
C ASN A 187 10.13 33.70 -4.89
N SER A 188 9.75 34.81 -5.55
CA SER A 188 8.91 35.85 -4.98
C SER A 188 7.53 35.33 -4.54
N ILE A 189 6.92 34.44 -5.32
CA ILE A 189 5.61 33.83 -5.02
C ILE A 189 5.69 32.98 -3.74
N PHE A 190 6.79 32.24 -3.57
CA PHE A 190 7.03 31.46 -2.36
C PHE A 190 7.18 32.36 -1.13
N GLN A 191 7.95 33.45 -1.23
CA GLN A 191 8.12 34.39 -0.12
C GLN A 191 6.82 35.07 0.27
N GLU A 192 6.01 35.46 -0.71
CA GLU A 192 4.73 36.13 -0.49
C GLU A 192 3.72 35.22 0.22
N ARG A 193 3.67 33.94 -0.20
CA ARG A 193 2.89 32.90 0.50
C ARG A 193 3.38 32.66 1.92
N MET A 194 4.69 32.58 2.13
CA MET A 194 5.26 32.38 3.47
C MET A 194 4.97 33.56 4.40
N ARG A 195 5.02 34.79 3.92
CA ARG A 195 4.62 35.97 4.72
C ARG A 195 3.13 35.96 5.06
N SER A 196 2.29 35.57 4.11
CA SER A 196 0.85 35.43 4.33
C SER A 196 0.52 34.38 5.40
N LEU A 197 1.25 33.26 5.40
CA LEU A 197 1.07 32.16 6.37
C LEU A 197 1.62 32.48 7.76
N LEU A 198 2.76 33.17 7.86
CA LEU A 198 3.42 33.45 9.14
C LEU A 198 2.80 34.65 9.88
N GLY A 199 2.02 35.49 9.20
CA GLY A 199 1.46 36.70 9.75
C GLY A 199 2.54 37.73 10.13
N ASP A 200 2.19 39.01 10.08
CA ASP A 200 3.14 40.10 10.36
C ASP A 200 3.38 40.21 11.89
N ARG A 201 4.13 39.26 12.46
CA ARG A 201 4.51 39.26 13.88
C ARG A 201 5.89 39.89 14.06
N HIS A 202 5.91 41.21 14.04
CA HIS A 202 6.96 42.00 14.70
C HIS A 202 6.38 42.68 15.94
N ASN A 203 6.29 41.94 17.06
CA ASN A 203 6.44 42.50 18.40
C ASN A 203 6.62 41.38 19.44
N PRO A 204 7.73 41.38 20.23
CA PRO A 204 7.98 40.37 21.25
C PRO A 204 7.45 40.85 22.60
N SER A 205 6.22 40.48 22.94
CA SER A 205 5.74 40.42 24.34
C SER A 205 4.36 39.78 24.41
N ALA A 206 4.32 38.49 24.73
CA ALA A 206 3.30 37.87 25.60
C ALA A 206 3.62 36.37 25.74
N LEU A 207 3.80 35.93 26.98
CA LEU A 207 3.87 34.53 27.39
C LEU A 207 2.45 33.93 27.42
N GLN A 208 2.39 32.63 27.05
CA GLN A 208 1.38 31.60 27.40
C GLN A 208 0.12 31.46 26.52
N PRO A 209 -0.55 30.28 26.54
CA PRO A 209 -0.04 28.95 26.20
C PRO A 209 -0.96 28.21 25.21
N GLU A 210 -0.44 27.12 24.63
CA GLU A 210 -1.07 26.01 23.91
C GLU A 210 -2.49 26.17 23.31
N SER A 211 -2.55 26.10 21.98
CA SER A 211 -3.62 25.36 21.31
C SER A 211 -2.99 24.24 20.50
N ASP A 212 -3.28 23.02 20.92
CA ASP A 212 -2.95 21.76 20.28
C ASP A 212 -3.60 21.71 18.88
N SER A 213 -2.95 22.32 17.89
CA SER A 213 -3.26 22.07 16.49
C SER A 213 -2.42 20.88 16.08
N SER A 214 -3.04 19.70 16.08
CA SER A 214 -2.50 18.50 15.47
C SER A 214 -2.19 18.80 13.99
N GLU A 215 -0.99 19.29 13.70
CA GLU A 215 -0.49 19.38 12.34
C GLU A 215 -0.47 17.94 11.80
N ARG A 216 -1.29 17.70 10.76
CA ARG A 216 -1.24 16.44 10.03
C ARG A 216 0.19 16.28 9.52
N PRO A 217 0.88 15.16 9.78
CA PRO A 217 2.18 14.93 9.19
C PRO A 217 2.04 14.99 7.66
N PHE A 218 2.71 15.96 7.05
CA PHE A 218 2.89 15.96 5.61
C PHE A 218 3.75 14.75 5.26
N TYR A 219 3.14 13.71 4.69
CA TYR A 219 3.92 12.68 4.02
C TYR A 219 4.20 13.13 2.59
N VAL A 220 5.47 13.44 2.32
CA VAL A 220 5.97 13.53 0.95
C VAL A 220 6.01 12.10 0.42
N SER A 221 5.24 11.82 -0.63
CA SER A 221 5.33 10.59 -1.40
C SER A 221 6.80 10.22 -1.63
N SER A 222 7.20 9.04 -1.14
CA SER A 222 8.60 8.62 -1.19
C SER A 222 9.12 8.66 -2.64
N PRO A 223 10.32 9.23 -2.88
CA PRO A 223 10.87 9.38 -4.22
C PRO A 223 11.27 8.02 -4.86
N PHE A 224 11.13 6.91 -4.14
CA PHE A 224 11.31 5.56 -4.68
C PHE A 224 10.34 5.21 -5.81
N PHE A 225 9.26 5.98 -6.01
CA PHE A 225 8.27 5.77 -7.08
C PHE A 225 8.41 6.72 -8.28
N SER A 226 9.54 7.41 -8.46
CA SER A 226 9.84 8.16 -9.69
C SER A 226 10.99 7.53 -10.47
N ARG A 227 10.70 6.56 -11.34
CA ARG A 227 11.55 6.37 -12.52
C ARG A 227 11.31 7.55 -13.46
N THR A 228 12.20 8.52 -13.45
CA THR A 228 12.40 9.37 -14.63
C THR A 228 13.00 8.47 -15.71
N GLY A 229 12.14 8.03 -16.64
CA GLY A 229 12.58 7.52 -17.93
C GLY A 229 13.30 8.65 -18.66
N GLY A 230 14.62 8.68 -18.55
CA GLY A 230 15.50 9.47 -19.41
C GLY A 230 15.76 8.72 -20.71
N LEU A 231 15.14 9.24 -21.76
CA LEU A 231 15.43 9.08 -23.20
C LEU A 231 16.74 8.38 -23.58
N ARG A 232 16.63 7.41 -24.50
CA ARG A 232 17.53 7.32 -25.65
C ARG A 232 16.78 7.82 -26.88
#